data_AF-A0A839TIW8-F1
#
_entry.id   AF-A0A839TIW8-F1
#
_cell.length_a   1.000
_cell.length_b   1.000
_cell.length_c   1.000
_cell.angle_alpha   90.00
_cell.angle_beta   90.00
_cell.angle_gamma   90.00
#
_symmetry.space_group_name_H-M   'P 1'
#
loop_
_entity.id
_entity.type
_entity.pdbx_description
1 polymer ?
#
loop_
_entity_poly.entity_id
_entity_poly.type
_entity_poly.pdbx_seq_one_letter_code
_entity_poly.pdbx_strand_id
1 'polypeptide(L)'
;MANSRPEKRLREISIRVTDNELEKLHERKIDMTLAGWLRNLGLGTAPIKQADPDLVRALGRIGSNLNQTAKHANINKELDQNVLKEIEVIRGLIGKLLDDNLRGTP
;
A
#
# COMPACT_ATOMS: atom_id res chain seq x y z
N MET A 1 -17.01 15.93 31.93
CA MET A 1 -16.25 14.84 31.29
C MET A 1 -17.18 13.64 31.14
N ALA A 2 -17.88 13.49 30.02
CA ALA A 2 -18.82 12.38 29.83
C ALA A 2 -18.05 11.14 29.34
N ASN A 3 -18.00 10.10 30.18
CA ASN A 3 -17.52 8.77 29.82
C ASN A 3 -18.43 8.16 28.75
N SER A 4 -18.11 8.38 27.47
CA SER A 4 -18.82 7.72 26.37
C SER A 4 -18.34 6.28 26.27
N ARG A 5 -19.02 5.37 26.97
CA ARG A 5 -18.87 3.92 26.75
C ARG A 5 -19.29 3.63 25.30
N PRO A 6 -18.53 2.82 24.55
CA PRO A 6 -18.92 2.46 23.18
C PRO A 6 -20.30 1.79 23.20
N GLU A 7 -21.16 2.18 22.25
CA GLU A 7 -22.50 1.64 22.09
C GLU A 7 -22.46 0.11 21.99
N LYS A 8 -23.24 -0.58 22.84
CA LYS A 8 -23.26 -2.04 22.90
C LYS A 8 -23.96 -2.58 21.64
N ARG A 9 -23.32 -3.54 20.98
CA ARG A 9 -23.85 -4.22 19.80
C ARG A 9 -24.86 -5.28 20.26
N LEU A 10 -26.15 -5.04 19.99
CA LEU A 10 -27.25 -5.90 20.45
C LEU A 10 -27.89 -6.74 19.33
N ARG A 11 -27.53 -6.49 18.06
CA ARG A 11 -28.07 -7.21 16.90
C ARG A 11 -27.03 -8.15 16.30
N GLU A 12 -27.48 -9.36 15.98
CA GLU A 12 -26.67 -10.42 15.35
C GLU A 12 -27.13 -10.63 13.90
N ILE A 13 -26.16 -10.93 13.02
CA ILE A 13 -26.39 -11.27 11.61
C ILE A 13 -25.76 -12.65 11.38
N SER A 14 -26.57 -13.64 11.00
CA SER A 14 -26.11 -14.97 10.62
C SER A 14 -26.08 -15.12 9.10
N ILE A 15 -25.01 -15.73 8.57
CA ILE A 15 -24.80 -15.96 7.15
C ILE A 15 -24.59 -17.46 6.96
N ARG A 16 -25.34 -18.06 6.02
CA ARG A 16 -25.10 -19.44 5.59
C ARG A 16 -24.08 -19.45 4.47
N VAL A 17 -23.08 -20.32 4.59
CA VAL A 17 -21.99 -20.48 3.61
C VAL A 17 -21.75 -21.97 3.40
N THR A 18 -21.23 -22.31 2.22
CA THR A 18 -20.67 -23.64 1.93
C THR A 18 -19.25 -23.78 2.51
N ASP A 19 -18.74 -25.00 2.63
CA ASP A 19 -17.40 -25.25 3.20
C ASP A 19 -16.29 -24.54 2.40
N ASN A 20 -16.40 -24.55 1.07
CA ASN A 20 -15.47 -23.85 0.18
C ASN A 20 -15.54 -22.32 0.31
N GLU A 21 -16.73 -21.77 0.55
CA GLU A 21 -16.87 -20.33 0.81
C GLU A 21 -16.30 -19.96 2.16
N LEU A 22 -16.49 -20.80 3.18
CA LEU A 22 -15.92 -20.60 4.51
C LEU A 22 -14.39 -20.57 4.45
N GLU A 23 -13.77 -21.50 3.73
CA GLU A 23 -12.31 -21.55 3.54
C GLU A 23 -11.79 -20.27 2.86
N LYS A 24 -12.40 -19.85 1.75
CA LYS A 24 -12.04 -18.61 1.05
C LYS A 24 -12.22 -17.36 1.92
N LEU A 25 -13.23 -17.35 2.80
CA LEU A 25 -13.43 -16.25 3.75
C LEU A 25 -12.33 -16.22 4.82
N HIS A 26 -11.83 -17.38 5.25
CA HIS A 26 -10.70 -17.50 6.15
C HIS A 26 -9.39 -17.07 5.52
N GLU A 27 -9.13 -17.41 4.25
CA GLU A 27 -7.92 -16.99 3.51
C GLU A 27 -7.85 -15.48 3.28
N ARG A 28 -8.99 -14.83 3.00
CA ARG A 28 -9.06 -13.39 2.70
C ARG A 28 -9.02 -12.49 3.93
N LYS A 29 -9.19 -13.07 5.11
CA LYS A 29 -9.25 -12.35 6.38
C LYS A 29 -7.83 -11.97 6.82
N ILE A 30 -7.63 -10.68 7.06
CA ILE A 30 -6.33 -10.12 7.47
C ILE A 30 -6.38 -9.81 8.98
N ASP A 31 -5.67 -10.60 9.80
CA ASP A 31 -5.46 -10.43 11.26
C ASP A 31 -6.70 -10.07 12.11
N MET A 32 -7.87 -10.44 11.56
CA MET A 32 -9.22 -10.22 12.03
C MET A 32 -9.76 -11.13 13.14
N THR A 33 -11.02 -10.93 13.53
CA THR A 33 -12.01 -12.03 13.58
C THR A 33 -12.79 -12.05 12.26
N LEU A 34 -13.33 -13.19 11.83
CA LEU A 34 -14.10 -13.26 10.57
C LEU A 34 -15.32 -12.31 10.60
N ALA A 35 -16.00 -12.24 11.76
CA ALA A 35 -17.11 -11.32 11.99
C ALA A 35 -16.69 -9.84 11.93
N GLY A 36 -15.52 -9.50 12.49
CA GLY A 36 -14.96 -8.15 12.39
C GLY A 36 -14.59 -7.76 10.96
N TRP A 37 -14.00 -8.71 10.21
CA TRP A 37 -13.61 -8.51 8.82
C TRP A 37 -14.83 -8.36 7.90
N LEU A 38 -15.83 -9.24 8.02
CA LEU A 38 -17.09 -9.16 7.27
C LEU A 38 -17.85 -7.86 7.55
N ARG A 39 -17.84 -7.40 8.80
CA ARG A 39 -18.43 -6.11 9.17
C ARG A 39 -17.71 -4.95 8.49
N ASN A 40 -16.38 -4.94 8.52
CA ASN A 40 -15.58 -3.91 7.87
C ASN A 40 -15.86 -3.89 6.35
N LEU A 41 -15.87 -5.08 5.74
CA LEU A 41 -16.23 -5.26 4.34
C LEU A 41 -17.63 -4.71 4.03
N GLY A 42 -18.65 -5.06 4.84
CA GLY A 42 -20.03 -4.61 4.65
C GLY A 42 -20.29 -3.14 4.98
N LEU A 43 -19.45 -2.52 5.81
CA LEU A 43 -19.51 -1.09 6.13
C LEU A 43 -18.69 -0.22 5.16
N GLY A 44 -18.12 -0.80 4.10
CA GLY A 44 -17.36 -0.07 3.10
C GLY A 44 -15.98 0.40 3.56
N THR A 45 -15.46 -0.11 4.68
CA THR A 45 -14.04 0.09 4.99
C THR A 45 -13.24 -0.86 4.08
N ALA A 46 -12.65 -0.29 3.03
CA ALA A 46 -11.80 -1.04 2.11
C ALA A 46 -10.78 -1.82 2.94
N PRO A 47 -10.75 -3.17 2.85
CA PRO A 47 -9.72 -3.94 3.53
C PRO A 47 -8.38 -3.39 3.08
N ILE A 48 -7.56 -2.96 4.04
CA ILE A 48 -6.22 -2.48 3.77
C ILE A 48 -5.53 -3.65 3.07
N LYS A 49 -5.30 -3.53 1.76
CA LYS A 49 -4.47 -4.49 1.04
C LYS A 49 -3.14 -4.47 1.78
N GLN A 50 -2.78 -5.56 2.44
CA GLN A 50 -1.43 -5.69 2.96
C GLN A 50 -0.51 -5.55 1.74
N ALA A 51 0.19 -4.41 1.68
CA ALA A 51 1.20 -4.20 0.66
C ALA A 51 2.26 -5.28 0.88
N ASP A 52 2.68 -5.92 -0.21
CA ASP A 52 3.72 -6.95 -0.17
C ASP A 52 4.92 -6.42 0.66
N PRO A 53 5.33 -7.12 1.73
CA PRO A 53 6.46 -6.72 2.56
C PRO A 53 7.74 -6.45 1.75
N ASP A 54 7.94 -7.15 0.64
CA ASP A 54 9.06 -6.93 -0.27
C ASP A 54 8.93 -5.62 -1.05
N LEU A 55 7.71 -5.24 -1.43
CA LEU A 55 7.42 -3.95 -2.06
C LEU A 55 7.63 -2.79 -1.07
N VAL A 56 7.21 -2.95 0.19
CA VAL A 56 7.44 -1.97 1.24
C VAL A 56 8.94 -1.81 1.53
N ARG A 57 9.69 -2.93 1.57
CA ARG A 57 11.16 -2.90 1.68
C ARG A 57 11.81 -2.22 0.49
N ALA A 58 11.34 -2.49 -0.73
CA ALA A 58 11.85 -1.84 -1.94
C ALA A 58 11.61 -0.33 -1.91
N LEU A 59 10.41 0.11 -1.50
CA LEU A 59 10.09 1.53 -1.30
C LEU A 59 10.98 2.17 -0.23
N GLY A 60 11.26 1.47 0.88
CA GLY A 60 12.20 1.93 1.89
C GLY A 60 13.62 2.12 1.36
N ARG A 61 14.10 1.20 0.52
CA ARG A 61 15.40 1.32 -0.17
C ARG A 61 15.43 2.50 -1.14
N ILE A 62 14.37 2.71 -1.91
CA ILE A 62 14.24 3.85 -2.83
C ILE A 62 14.25 5.17 -2.05
N GLY A 63 13.49 5.27 -0.96
CA GLY A 63 13.45 6.45 -0.10
C GLY A 63 14.80 6.77 0.55
N SER A 64 15.53 5.74 0.98
CA SER A 64 16.89 5.89 1.51
C SER A 64 17.86 6.43 0.45
N ASN A 65 17.83 5.87 -0.77
CA ASN A 65 18.66 6.33 -1.88
C ASN A 65 18.34 7.78 -2.26
N LEU A 66 17.05 8.14 -2.34
CA LEU A 66 16.61 9.51 -2.60
C LEU A 66 17.10 10.48 -1.53
N ASN A 67 17.04 10.08 -0.26
CA ASN A 67 17.52 10.89 0.86
C ASN A 67 19.05 11.05 0.84
N GLN A 68 19.78 10.03 0.41
CA GLN A 68 21.23 10.12 0.20
C GLN A 68 21.56 11.06 -0.96
N THR A 69 20.84 10.97 -2.08
CA THR A 69 20.99 11.91 -3.20
C THR A 69 20.65 13.34 -2.79
N ALA A 70 19.57 13.55 -2.03
CA ALA A 70 19.17 14.86 -1.54
C ALA A 70 20.18 15.43 -0.53
N LYS A 71 20.72 14.61 0.37
CA LYS A 71 21.79 15.02 1.28
C LYS A 71 23.07 15.34 0.52
N HIS A 72 23.46 14.51 -0.43
CA HIS A 72 24.66 14.74 -1.25
C HIS A 72 24.53 16.03 -2.08
N ALA A 73 23.35 16.26 -2.68
CA ALA A 73 22.98 17.49 -3.36
C ALA A 73 23.03 18.73 -2.46
N ASN A 74 22.52 18.61 -1.23
CA ASN A 74 22.45 19.73 -0.29
C ASN A 74 23.77 20.00 0.45
N ILE A 75 24.61 19.00 0.68
CA ILE A 75 25.86 19.12 1.44
C ILE A 75 26.97 19.72 0.59
N ASN A 76 27.05 19.36 -0.69
CA ASN A 76 28.18 19.80 -1.52
C ASN A 76 27.99 21.16 -2.18
N LYS A 77 26.77 21.71 -2.33
CA LYS A 77 26.49 22.95 -3.12
C LYS A 77 27.12 22.99 -4.55
N GLU A 78 27.77 21.92 -4.97
CA GLU A 78 28.36 21.65 -6.28
C GLU A 78 27.55 20.55 -6.96
N LEU A 79 26.22 20.65 -6.92
CA LEU A 79 25.42 19.78 -7.77
C LEU A 79 25.47 20.40 -9.17
N ASP A 80 26.46 19.95 -9.95
CA ASP A 80 26.64 20.34 -11.34
C ASP A 80 25.30 20.15 -12.06
N GLN A 81 24.80 21.23 -12.66
CA GLN A 81 23.51 21.26 -13.34
C GLN A 81 23.40 20.16 -14.40
N ASN A 82 24.54 19.70 -14.93
CA ASN A 82 24.61 18.59 -15.87
C ASN A 82 24.19 17.25 -15.24
N VAL A 83 24.55 16.99 -13.97
CA VAL A 83 24.18 15.75 -13.24
C VAL A 83 22.68 15.72 -12.96
N LEU A 84 22.09 16.87 -12.61
CA LEU A 84 20.64 16.99 -12.46
C LEU A 84 19.89 16.70 -13.75
N LYS A 85 20.41 17.19 -14.88
CA LYS A 85 19.84 17.00 -16.21
C LYS A 85 19.91 15.54 -16.65
N GLU A 86 21.03 14.86 -16.38
CA GLU A 86 21.18 13.42 -16.59
C GLU A 86 20.17 12.60 -15.78
N ILE A 87 19.96 12.94 -14.51
CA ILE A 87 18.97 12.27 -13.65
C ILE A 87 17.54 12.46 -14.20
N GLU A 88 17.21 13.64 -14.73
CA GLU A 88 15.92 13.92 -15.35
C GLU A 88 15.70 13.11 -16.64
N VAL A 89 16.74 12.97 -17.47
CA VAL A 89 16.72 12.10 -18.66
C VAL A 89 16.53 10.63 -18.27
N ILE A 90 17.27 10.14 -17.28
CA ILE A 90 17.14 8.76 -16.79
C ILE A 90 15.74 8.51 -16.25
N ARG A 91 15.16 9.45 -15.49
CA ARG A 91 13.79 9.36 -14.99
C ARG A 91 12.77 9.28 -16.13
N GLY A 92 12.95 10.07 -17.19
CA GLY A 92 12.10 10.01 -18.39
C GLY A 92 12.20 8.68 -19.13
N LEU A 93 13.40 8.11 -19.25
CA LEU A 93 13.61 6.79 -19.88
C LEU A 93 13.00 5.65 -19.06
N ILE A 94 13.15 5.68 -17.74
CA ILE A 94 12.51 4.71 -16.84
C ILE A 94 10.98 4.85 -16.92
N GLY A 95 10.45 6.07 -16.99
CA GLY A 95 9.02 6.32 -17.21
C GLY A 95 8.51 5.70 -18.52
N LYS A 96 9.24 5.90 -19.62
CA LYS A 96 8.91 5.28 -20.92
C LYS A 96 8.99 3.76 -20.86
N LEU A 97 10.04 3.19 -20.26
CA LEU A 97 10.17 1.74 -20.10
C LEU A 97 9.04 1.15 -19.24
N LEU A 98 8.63 1.86 -18.18
CA LEU A 98 7.49 1.47 -17.35
C LEU A 98 6.18 1.59 -18.13
N ASP A 99 5.98 2.66 -18.91
CA ASP A 99 4.79 2.81 -19.76
C ASP A 99 4.75 1.70 -20.83
N ASP A 100 5.88 1.39 -21.48
CA ASP A 100 5.98 0.38 -22.53
C ASP A 100 5.80 -1.06 -21.99
N ASN A 101 6.13 -1.32 -20.72
CA ASN A 101 6.06 -2.67 -20.12
C ASN A 101 4.89 -2.87 -19.13
N LEU A 102 4.30 -1.80 -18.58
CA LEU A 102 3.11 -1.87 -17.72
C LEU A 102 1.82 -1.55 -18.50
N ARG A 103 1.90 -0.85 -19.64
CA ARG A 103 0.82 -0.79 -20.62
C ARG A 103 1.05 -1.88 -21.67
N GLY A 104 0.91 -3.12 -21.24
CA GLY A 104 0.37 -4.13 -22.15
C GLY A 104 -0.93 -3.57 -22.76
N THR A 105 -0.97 -3.61 -24.09
CA THR A 105 -2.10 -3.40 -25.02
C THR A 105 -3.48 -3.87 -24.53
N PRO A 106 -4.59 -3.34 -25.10
CA PRO A 106 -5.98 -3.56 -24.64
C PRO A 106 -6.40 -5.02 -24.46
#